data_AF-A0A7W9PBB2-F1
#
_entry.id   AF-A0A7W9PBB2-F1
#
_cell.length_a   1.000
_cell.length_b   1.000
_cell.length_c   1.000
_cell.angle_alpha   90.00
_cell.angle_beta   90.00
_cell.angle_gamma   90.00
#
_symmetry.space_group_name_H-M   'P 1'
#
loop_
_entity.id
_entity.type
_entity.pdbx_description
1 polymer ?
#
loop_
_entity_poly.entity_id
_entity_poly.type
_entity_poly.pdbx_seq_one_letter_code
_entity_poly.pdbx_strand_id
1 'polypeptide(L)'
;MPQSTRHDPVTWIDYAEFGERFVKHAVTRARIEAAVSGMAGRGMTIGPFSVGPAGLAGFVAEGSVGKPVIARSGPDVTFEVRIPVSLHVTITLGGQRLRLEAIVEIDLTLHARTADPLLIVIDIPRVAARDVSFVVRAQAIGAAFELLLDPIAVLVQREVANRLNGMLADPAARSGRVFDVVAIMNGTRSEHAAQEGFDWIGYDEFGRRFFPLIVTRERVLDVVEGLAGRAIEVGPLRTGPREAATVGVRGTVRMPRLSERVSDDPVAFDLSIPVALEITVDVLKANHYRAEVEIPLVLVARAADPLLIVIDVAPPDPHTIAVDLHAEGWRARALGRVGNIRQQIAAQVAAVVRRELADASGRTIDVEARLDRI
;
A
#
# COMPACT_ATOMS: atom_id res chain seq x y z
N MET A 1 -8.46 3.28 34.07
CA MET A 1 -7.06 3.74 34.04
C MET A 1 -6.66 3.84 32.58
N PRO A 2 -6.25 5.02 32.07
CA PRO A 2 -5.75 5.11 30.71
C PRO A 2 -4.32 4.55 30.67
N GLN A 3 -4.09 3.55 29.81
CA GLN A 3 -2.76 3.07 29.51
C GLN A 3 -1.98 4.21 28.83
N SER A 4 -0.93 4.70 29.50
CA SER A 4 0.08 5.51 28.85
C SER A 4 0.76 4.64 27.78
N THR A 5 0.35 4.80 26.54
CA THR A 5 1.06 4.26 25.37
C THR A 5 2.43 4.91 25.35
N ARG A 6 3.47 4.15 25.68
CA ARG A 6 4.83 4.50 25.27
C ARG A 6 4.78 4.59 23.76
N HIS A 7 5.04 5.78 23.21
CA HIS A 7 5.24 5.91 21.78
C HIS A 7 6.54 5.19 21.45
N ASP A 8 6.45 4.00 20.86
CA ASP A 8 7.60 3.39 20.22
C ASP A 8 8.11 4.35 19.13
N PRO A 9 9.44 4.50 18.99
CA PRO A 9 9.99 5.38 17.98
C PRO A 9 9.54 4.93 16.59
N VAL A 10 8.98 5.86 15.81
CA VAL A 10 8.58 5.63 14.42
C VAL A 10 9.80 5.11 13.66
N THR A 11 9.68 3.91 13.10
CA THR A 11 10.73 3.31 12.26
C THR A 11 10.44 3.66 10.82
N TRP A 12 11.27 4.52 10.23
CA TRP A 12 11.14 4.94 8.83
C TRP A 12 11.57 3.82 7.89
N ILE A 13 10.78 3.63 6.83
CA ILE A 13 11.07 2.68 5.74
C ILE A 13 11.12 3.44 4.41
N ASP A 14 11.75 2.87 3.39
CA ASP A 14 11.71 3.43 2.04
C ASP A 14 10.45 2.99 1.27
N TYR A 15 10.25 3.53 0.06
CA TYR A 15 9.09 3.16 -0.74
C TYR A 15 9.12 1.72 -1.25
N ALA A 16 10.31 1.12 -1.42
CA ALA A 16 10.42 -0.26 -1.87
C ALA A 16 9.89 -1.21 -0.80
N GLU A 17 10.34 -1.02 0.44
CA GLU A 17 9.88 -1.77 1.59
C GLU A 17 8.40 -1.51 1.88
N PHE A 18 7.94 -0.25 1.80
CA PHE A 18 6.52 0.07 1.93
C PHE A 18 5.67 -0.63 0.85
N GLY A 19 6.10 -0.57 -0.41
CA GLY A 19 5.39 -1.18 -1.53
C GLY A 19 5.30 -2.70 -1.42
N GLU A 20 6.40 -3.38 -1.05
CA GLU A 20 6.41 -4.82 -0.84
C GLU A 20 5.44 -5.22 0.28
N ARG A 21 5.50 -4.52 1.41
CA ARG A 21 4.62 -4.79 2.55
C ARG A 21 3.16 -4.52 2.20
N PHE A 22 2.88 -3.46 1.44
CA PHE A 22 1.53 -3.16 0.96
C PHE A 22 0.99 -4.35 0.16
N VAL A 23 1.77 -4.86 -0.79
CA VAL A 23 1.37 -5.99 -1.64
C VAL A 23 1.20 -7.26 -0.81
N LYS A 24 2.10 -7.51 0.14
CA LYS A 24 2.02 -8.65 1.06
C LYS A 24 0.75 -8.62 1.92
N HIS A 25 0.36 -7.44 2.41
CA HIS A 25 -0.87 -7.27 3.19
C HIS A 25 -2.12 -7.36 2.31
N ALA A 26 -2.09 -6.70 1.15
CA ALA A 26 -3.20 -6.66 0.22
C ALA A 26 -3.47 -8.02 -0.45
N VAL A 27 -2.46 -8.87 -0.66
CA VAL A 27 -2.62 -10.16 -1.33
C VAL A 27 -2.72 -11.28 -0.32
N THR A 28 -3.96 -11.52 0.11
CA THR A 28 -4.26 -12.60 1.05
C THR A 28 -4.42 -13.95 0.34
N ARG A 29 -4.26 -15.03 1.10
CA ARG A 29 -4.58 -16.40 0.66
C ARG A 29 -5.98 -16.48 0.01
N ALA A 30 -6.98 -15.84 0.60
CA ALA A 30 -8.35 -15.85 0.10
C ALA A 30 -8.48 -15.15 -1.26
N ARG A 31 -7.75 -14.05 -1.47
CA ARG A 31 -7.71 -13.35 -2.78
C ARG A 31 -7.03 -14.20 -3.85
N ILE A 32 -5.97 -14.92 -3.50
CA ILE A 32 -5.34 -15.89 -4.41
C ILE A 32 -6.30 -17.03 -4.77
N GLU A 33 -6.99 -17.62 -3.78
CA GLU A 33 -8.00 -18.65 -4.04
C GLU A 33 -9.10 -18.12 -4.97
N ALA A 34 -9.61 -16.92 -4.73
CA ALA A 34 -10.63 -16.29 -5.59
C ALA A 34 -10.14 -16.08 -7.03
N ALA A 35 -8.88 -15.64 -7.18
CA ALA A 35 -8.25 -15.36 -8.48
C ALA A 35 -8.18 -16.59 -9.40
N VAL A 36 -8.06 -17.81 -8.84
CA VAL A 36 -8.02 -19.07 -9.60
C VAL A 36 -9.32 -19.87 -9.56
N SER A 37 -10.25 -19.54 -8.66
CA SER A 37 -11.49 -20.30 -8.46
C SER A 37 -12.43 -20.28 -9.67
N GLY A 38 -12.31 -19.27 -10.55
CA GLY A 38 -13.12 -19.18 -11.78
C GLY A 38 -12.94 -20.36 -12.74
N MET A 39 -11.91 -21.18 -12.56
CA MET A 39 -11.66 -22.39 -13.36
C MET A 39 -12.31 -23.64 -12.75
N ALA A 40 -12.62 -23.63 -11.45
CA ALA A 40 -13.18 -24.79 -10.77
C ALA A 40 -14.54 -25.16 -11.35
N GLY A 41 -14.79 -26.47 -11.49
CA GLY A 41 -16.00 -27.02 -12.07
C GLY A 41 -16.10 -26.93 -13.59
N ARG A 42 -15.15 -26.29 -14.28
CA ARG A 42 -15.16 -26.24 -15.75
C ARG A 42 -14.82 -27.62 -16.31
N GLY A 43 -15.61 -28.04 -17.31
CA GLY A 43 -15.37 -29.28 -18.03
C GLY A 43 -14.08 -29.23 -18.84
N MET A 44 -13.42 -30.39 -18.96
CA MET A 44 -12.21 -30.58 -19.73
C MET A 44 -12.35 -31.82 -20.61
N THR A 45 -12.17 -31.62 -21.92
CA THR A 45 -12.12 -32.71 -22.91
C THR A 45 -10.75 -32.75 -23.54
N ILE A 46 -10.16 -33.95 -23.59
CA ILE A 46 -8.83 -34.24 -24.12
C ILE A 46 -8.97 -35.27 -25.23
N GLY A 47 -8.54 -34.93 -26.44
CA GLY A 47 -8.69 -35.78 -27.62
C GLY A 47 -9.86 -35.37 -28.53
N PRO A 48 -10.19 -36.19 -29.53
CA PRO A 48 -9.62 -37.52 -29.80
C PRO A 48 -8.18 -37.47 -30.36
N PHE A 49 -7.32 -38.40 -29.91
CA PHE A 49 -5.97 -38.60 -30.45
C PHE A 49 -5.73 -40.04 -30.89
N SER A 50 -4.84 -40.21 -31.87
CA SER A 50 -4.27 -41.50 -32.24
C SER A 50 -2.90 -41.69 -31.59
N VAL A 51 -2.68 -42.84 -30.94
CA VAL A 51 -1.47 -43.18 -30.19
C VAL A 51 -0.92 -44.54 -30.66
N GLY A 52 0.40 -44.72 -30.55
CA GLY A 52 1.09 -45.96 -30.91
C GLY A 52 1.50 -46.06 -32.39
N PRO A 53 2.19 -47.15 -32.78
CA PRO A 53 2.63 -47.37 -34.15
C PRO A 53 1.44 -47.36 -35.10
N ALA A 54 1.54 -46.61 -36.20
CA ALA A 54 0.47 -46.42 -37.21
C ALA A 54 -0.86 -45.85 -36.67
N GLY A 55 -0.89 -45.27 -35.47
CA GLY A 55 -2.08 -44.60 -34.92
C GLY A 55 -3.24 -45.53 -34.57
N LEU A 56 -2.95 -46.81 -34.32
CA LEU A 56 -3.94 -47.86 -34.10
C LEU A 56 -4.67 -47.79 -32.75
N ALA A 57 -4.19 -46.97 -31.81
CA ALA A 57 -4.89 -46.74 -30.54
C ALA A 57 -5.61 -45.38 -30.55
N GLY A 58 -6.91 -45.35 -30.27
CA GLY A 58 -7.67 -44.12 -30.03
C GLY A 58 -7.65 -43.73 -28.56
N PHE A 59 -7.55 -42.45 -28.25
CA PHE A 59 -7.63 -41.89 -26.90
C PHE A 59 -8.64 -40.74 -26.83
N VAL A 60 -9.51 -40.79 -25.83
CA VAL A 60 -10.39 -39.68 -25.42
C VAL A 60 -10.43 -39.64 -23.89
N ALA A 61 -10.40 -38.45 -23.31
CA ALA A 61 -10.69 -38.27 -21.90
C ALA A 61 -11.61 -37.07 -21.65
N GLU A 62 -12.50 -37.22 -20.68
CA GLU A 62 -13.47 -36.20 -20.27
C GLU A 62 -13.47 -36.06 -18.76
N GLY A 63 -13.57 -34.83 -18.26
CA GLY A 63 -13.50 -34.58 -16.84
C GLY A 63 -13.78 -33.14 -16.46
N SER A 64 -13.37 -32.78 -15.25
CA SER A 64 -13.57 -31.42 -14.73
C SER A 64 -12.44 -30.99 -13.82
N VAL A 65 -12.23 -29.67 -13.79
CA VAL A 65 -11.28 -29.02 -12.90
C VAL A 65 -11.84 -28.98 -11.49
N GLY A 66 -11.08 -29.47 -10.51
CA GLY A 66 -11.44 -29.42 -9.10
C GLY A 66 -11.16 -28.05 -8.45
N LYS A 67 -11.35 -27.98 -7.14
CA LYS A 67 -11.07 -26.75 -6.38
C LYS A 67 -9.56 -26.56 -6.22
N PRO A 68 -9.00 -25.38 -6.58
CA PRO A 68 -7.60 -25.06 -6.33
C PRO A 68 -7.27 -25.07 -4.82
N VAL A 69 -6.08 -25.55 -4.49
CA VAL A 69 -5.57 -25.58 -3.10
C VAL A 69 -4.22 -24.88 -3.05
N ILE A 70 -4.08 -23.87 -2.18
CA ILE A 70 -2.79 -23.24 -1.94
C ILE A 70 -1.93 -24.19 -1.11
N ALA A 71 -0.83 -24.66 -1.71
CA ALA A 71 0.11 -25.60 -1.13
C ALA A 71 1.14 -24.89 -0.24
N ARG A 72 1.61 -23.71 -0.67
CA ARG A 72 2.63 -22.93 0.04
C ARG A 72 2.58 -21.45 -0.34
N SER A 73 3.00 -20.59 0.59
CA SER A 73 3.35 -19.19 0.31
C SER A 73 4.86 -19.02 0.51
N GLY A 74 5.55 -18.53 -0.51
CA GLY A 74 6.99 -18.27 -0.53
C GLY A 74 7.33 -16.81 -0.21
N PRO A 75 8.62 -16.43 -0.25
CA PRO A 75 9.04 -15.03 -0.20
C PRO A 75 8.50 -14.23 -1.41
N ASP A 76 8.59 -12.90 -1.33
CA ASP A 76 8.22 -11.98 -2.42
C ASP A 76 6.78 -12.18 -2.94
N VAL A 77 5.86 -12.49 -2.02
CA VAL A 77 4.42 -12.62 -2.30
C VAL A 77 4.13 -13.64 -3.43
N THR A 78 4.86 -14.76 -3.39
CA THR A 78 4.69 -15.90 -4.31
C THR A 78 3.82 -17.00 -3.69
N PHE A 79 2.94 -17.61 -4.48
CA PHE A 79 2.05 -18.69 -4.03
C PHE A 79 2.17 -19.92 -4.92
N GLU A 80 2.33 -21.09 -4.30
CA GLU A 80 2.22 -22.38 -4.96
C GLU A 80 0.79 -22.88 -4.83
N VAL A 81 0.14 -23.15 -5.97
CA VAL A 81 -1.25 -23.58 -6.05
C VAL A 81 -1.31 -24.91 -6.78
N ARG A 82 -2.00 -25.89 -6.20
CA ARG A 82 -2.28 -27.17 -6.84
C ARG A 82 -3.72 -27.21 -7.33
N ILE A 83 -3.92 -27.65 -8.56
CA ILE A 83 -5.23 -27.82 -9.18
C ILE A 83 -5.43 -29.30 -9.52
N PRO A 84 -6.32 -30.00 -8.79
CA PRO A 84 -6.68 -31.36 -9.14
C PRO A 84 -7.66 -31.37 -10.32
N VAL A 85 -7.53 -32.36 -11.20
CA VAL A 85 -8.45 -32.61 -12.30
C VAL A 85 -8.75 -34.10 -12.33
N SER A 86 -10.04 -34.45 -12.34
CA SER A 86 -10.50 -35.83 -12.45
C SER A 86 -10.88 -36.11 -13.90
N LEU A 87 -10.32 -37.16 -14.50
CA LEU A 87 -10.55 -37.55 -15.88
C LEU A 87 -11.08 -38.99 -15.98
N HIS A 88 -12.13 -39.17 -16.78
CA HIS A 88 -12.57 -40.47 -17.28
C HIS A 88 -11.92 -40.70 -18.64
N VAL A 89 -11.07 -41.72 -18.72
CA VAL A 89 -10.25 -42.01 -19.88
C VAL A 89 -10.81 -43.21 -20.62
N THR A 90 -10.93 -43.11 -21.95
CA THR A 90 -11.27 -44.22 -22.84
C THR A 90 -10.15 -44.42 -23.85
N ILE A 91 -9.53 -45.61 -23.82
CA ILE A 91 -8.50 -46.05 -24.77
C ILE A 91 -9.11 -47.13 -25.65
N THR A 92 -9.00 -47.01 -26.97
CA THR A 92 -9.45 -48.02 -27.93
C THR A 92 -8.26 -48.62 -28.65
N LEU A 93 -8.02 -49.92 -28.55
CA LEU A 93 -6.93 -50.61 -29.25
C LEU A 93 -7.45 -51.89 -29.90
N GLY A 94 -7.24 -52.06 -31.21
CA GLY A 94 -7.67 -53.27 -31.92
C GLY A 94 -9.17 -53.57 -31.79
N GLY A 95 -10.01 -52.53 -31.69
CA GLY A 95 -11.46 -52.65 -31.48
C GLY A 95 -11.90 -52.87 -30.02
N GLN A 96 -10.97 -53.16 -29.11
CA GLN A 96 -11.26 -53.27 -27.67
C GLN A 96 -11.21 -51.89 -27.01
N ARG A 97 -12.11 -51.63 -26.06
CA ARG A 97 -12.15 -50.38 -25.28
C ARG A 97 -11.79 -50.64 -23.83
N LEU A 98 -10.86 -49.86 -23.32
CA LEU A 98 -10.48 -49.82 -21.91
C LEU A 98 -10.92 -48.47 -21.33
N ARG A 99 -11.65 -48.52 -20.22
CA ARG A 99 -12.10 -47.33 -19.48
C ARG A 99 -11.38 -47.26 -18.14
N LEU A 100 -10.80 -46.10 -17.83
CA LEU A 100 -9.97 -45.89 -16.65
C LEU A 100 -10.34 -44.55 -16.00
N GLU A 101 -10.07 -44.44 -14.71
CA GLU A 101 -10.04 -43.16 -14.01
C GLU A 101 -8.59 -42.69 -13.91
N ALA A 102 -8.38 -41.42 -14.23
CA ALA A 102 -7.09 -40.77 -14.08
C ALA A 102 -7.25 -39.50 -13.24
N ILE A 103 -6.24 -39.24 -12.42
CA ILE A 103 -6.10 -38.02 -11.66
C ILE A 103 -4.95 -37.24 -12.28
N VAL A 104 -5.19 -35.95 -12.48
CA VAL A 104 -4.19 -35.01 -12.93
C VAL A 104 -4.02 -33.96 -11.85
N GLU A 105 -2.78 -33.72 -11.43
CA GLU A 105 -2.45 -32.59 -10.55
C GLU A 105 -1.62 -31.60 -11.35
N ILE A 106 -2.04 -30.33 -11.32
CA ILE A 106 -1.36 -29.24 -11.99
C ILE A 106 -0.79 -28.32 -10.91
N ASP A 107 0.53 -28.12 -10.95
CA ASP A 107 1.21 -27.21 -10.03
C ASP A 107 1.39 -25.84 -10.71
N LEU A 108 0.92 -24.78 -10.05
CA LEU A 108 1.03 -23.40 -10.49
C LEU A 108 1.86 -22.59 -9.51
N THR A 109 2.64 -21.67 -10.04
CA THR A 109 3.31 -20.62 -9.27
C THR A 109 2.68 -19.28 -9.64
N LEU A 110 2.19 -18.55 -8.64
CA LEU A 110 1.54 -17.26 -8.81
C LEU A 110 2.43 -16.19 -8.17
N HIS A 111 2.61 -15.07 -8.86
CA HIS A 111 3.38 -13.94 -8.35
C HIS A 111 2.47 -12.72 -8.21
N ALA A 112 2.43 -12.10 -7.03
CA ALA A 112 1.81 -10.80 -6.89
C ALA A 112 2.80 -9.70 -7.32
N ARG A 113 2.52 -9.08 -8.46
CA ARG A 113 3.38 -8.07 -9.08
C ARG A 113 2.63 -6.76 -9.21
N THR A 114 3.37 -5.65 -9.23
CA THR A 114 2.81 -4.31 -9.38
C THR A 114 2.91 -3.82 -10.82
N ALA A 115 1.90 -3.09 -11.28
CA ALA A 115 1.85 -2.50 -12.61
C ALA A 115 1.24 -1.08 -12.58
N ASP A 116 1.52 -0.32 -13.62
CA ASP A 116 0.90 0.98 -13.88
C ASP A 116 -0.65 0.87 -14.01
N PRO A 117 -1.44 1.84 -13.49
CA PRO A 117 -0.99 3.03 -12.74
C PRO A 117 -0.70 2.76 -11.26
N LEU A 118 -1.47 1.87 -10.62
CA LEU A 118 -1.31 1.38 -9.24
C LEU A 118 -2.06 0.03 -9.11
N LEU A 119 -1.73 -0.91 -9.99
CA LEU A 119 -2.36 -2.23 -10.04
C LEU A 119 -1.51 -3.24 -9.27
N ILE A 120 -2.17 -4.16 -8.58
CA ILE A 120 -1.58 -5.42 -8.13
C ILE A 120 -2.16 -6.53 -9.02
N VAL A 121 -1.31 -7.27 -9.70
CA VAL A 121 -1.69 -8.32 -10.63
C VAL A 121 -1.15 -9.64 -10.14
N ILE A 122 -2.02 -10.65 -10.09
CA ILE A 122 -1.64 -12.04 -9.87
C ILE A 122 -1.18 -12.62 -11.20
N ASP A 123 0.13 -12.52 -11.42
CA ASP A 123 0.81 -13.04 -12.59
C ASP A 123 0.94 -14.56 -12.47
N ILE A 124 0.53 -15.26 -13.53
CA ILE A 124 0.57 -16.72 -13.60
C ILE A 124 1.39 -17.05 -14.85
N PRO A 125 2.62 -17.54 -14.69
CA PRO A 125 3.42 -17.98 -15.82
C PRO A 125 2.68 -19.04 -16.63
N ARG A 126 3.01 -19.11 -17.93
CA ARG A 126 2.41 -20.10 -18.81
C ARG A 126 2.68 -21.51 -18.28
N VAL A 127 1.62 -22.29 -18.15
CA VAL A 127 1.69 -23.69 -17.71
C VAL A 127 2.33 -24.53 -18.80
N ALA A 128 3.37 -25.27 -18.45
CA ALA A 128 4.04 -26.23 -19.32
C ALA A 128 3.61 -27.67 -18.98
N ALA A 129 3.83 -28.60 -19.91
CA ALA A 129 3.48 -30.01 -19.72
C ALA A 129 4.18 -30.64 -18.50
N ARG A 130 5.37 -30.14 -18.12
CA ARG A 130 6.12 -30.60 -16.94
C ARG A 130 5.48 -30.20 -15.61
N ASP A 131 4.61 -29.20 -15.62
CA ASP A 131 3.89 -28.71 -14.44
C ASP A 131 2.61 -29.53 -14.21
N VAL A 132 2.38 -30.55 -15.05
CA VAL A 132 1.21 -31.43 -15.02
C VAL A 132 1.66 -32.85 -14.72
N SER A 133 1.14 -33.43 -13.65
CA SER A 133 1.27 -34.86 -13.36
C SER A 133 0.02 -35.59 -13.82
N PHE A 134 0.17 -36.78 -14.39
CA PHE A 134 -0.93 -37.62 -14.84
C PHE A 134 -0.74 -39.02 -14.26
N VAL A 135 -1.69 -39.45 -13.42
CA VAL A 135 -1.66 -40.74 -12.75
C VAL A 135 -2.93 -41.51 -13.10
N VAL A 136 -2.76 -42.68 -13.69
CA VAL A 136 -3.88 -43.58 -14.01
C VAL A 136 -4.00 -44.63 -12.91
N ARG A 137 -5.21 -44.82 -12.39
CA ARG A 137 -5.50 -45.96 -11.51
C ARG A 137 -6.08 -47.09 -12.33
N ALA A 138 -5.37 -48.20 -12.40
CA ALA A 138 -5.87 -49.38 -13.07
C ALA A 138 -5.45 -50.65 -12.34
N GLN A 139 -6.37 -51.60 -12.27
CA GLN A 139 -6.11 -52.96 -11.82
C GLN A 139 -6.12 -53.88 -13.04
N ALA A 140 -5.04 -54.63 -13.25
CA ALA A 140 -4.87 -55.60 -14.34
C ALA A 140 -5.05 -55.00 -15.75
N ILE A 141 -4.11 -54.17 -16.19
CA ILE A 141 -4.01 -53.74 -17.59
C ILE A 141 -3.24 -54.80 -18.38
N GLY A 142 -3.68 -55.14 -19.59
CA GLY A 142 -2.91 -56.02 -20.49
C GLY A 142 -1.65 -55.31 -21.02
N ALA A 143 -0.54 -56.04 -21.21
CA ALA A 143 0.76 -55.50 -21.61
C ALA A 143 0.70 -54.55 -22.84
N ALA A 144 -0.21 -54.81 -23.79
CA ALA A 144 -0.40 -53.96 -24.97
C ALA A 144 -0.88 -52.53 -24.63
N PHE A 145 -1.68 -52.38 -23.57
CA PHE A 145 -2.15 -51.08 -23.09
C PHE A 145 -1.11 -50.40 -22.19
N GLU A 146 -0.31 -51.16 -21.43
CA GLU A 146 0.79 -50.60 -20.62
C GLU A 146 1.80 -49.84 -21.48
N LEU A 147 2.15 -50.38 -22.65
CA LEU A 147 3.05 -49.73 -23.63
C LEU A 147 2.52 -48.39 -24.17
N LEU A 148 1.22 -48.12 -24.03
CA LEU A 148 0.59 -46.87 -24.49
C LEU A 148 0.52 -45.80 -23.39
N LEU A 149 0.75 -46.16 -22.12
CA LEU A 149 0.56 -45.23 -21.00
C LEU A 149 1.54 -44.04 -21.06
N ASP A 150 2.82 -44.28 -21.33
CA ASP A 150 3.81 -43.20 -21.38
C ASP A 150 3.54 -42.21 -22.53
N PRO A 151 3.31 -42.66 -23.79
CA PRO A 151 2.91 -41.75 -24.87
C PRO A 151 1.62 -40.98 -24.58
N ILE A 152 0.62 -41.65 -23.97
CA ILE A 152 -0.64 -41.01 -23.56
C ILE A 152 -0.36 -39.94 -22.51
N ALA A 153 0.44 -40.23 -21.49
CA ALA A 153 0.74 -39.30 -20.42
C ALA A 153 1.34 -38.00 -20.97
N VAL A 154 2.32 -38.08 -21.87
CA VAL A 154 2.95 -36.90 -22.50
C VAL A 154 1.93 -36.07 -23.30
N LEU A 155 1.03 -36.72 -24.04
CA LEU A 155 -0.02 -36.04 -24.80
C LEU A 155 -1.04 -35.37 -23.88
N VAL A 156 -1.50 -36.08 -22.84
CA VAL A 156 -2.45 -35.56 -21.85
C VAL A 156 -1.86 -34.37 -21.11
N GLN A 157 -0.61 -34.47 -20.62
CA GLN A 157 0.09 -33.37 -19.95
C GLN A 157 0.14 -32.11 -20.81
N ARG A 158 0.50 -32.25 -22.09
CA ARG A 158 0.54 -31.13 -23.03
C ARG A 158 -0.84 -30.52 -23.25
N GLU A 159 -1.86 -31.34 -23.45
CA GLU A 159 -3.20 -30.84 -23.69
C GLU A 159 -3.85 -30.21 -22.47
N VAL A 160 -3.64 -30.78 -21.29
CA VAL A 160 -4.11 -30.18 -20.04
C VAL A 160 -3.48 -28.81 -19.87
N ALA A 161 -2.15 -28.68 -20.05
CA ALA A 161 -1.46 -27.40 -19.99
C ALA A 161 -2.03 -26.41 -21.03
N ASN A 162 -2.28 -26.84 -22.26
CA ASN A 162 -2.88 -25.99 -23.31
C ASN A 162 -4.29 -25.52 -22.93
N ARG A 163 -5.16 -26.41 -22.45
CA ARG A 163 -6.52 -26.06 -22.02
C ARG A 163 -6.50 -25.11 -20.84
N LEU A 164 -5.68 -25.40 -19.84
CA LEU A 164 -5.58 -24.56 -18.65
C LEU A 164 -5.08 -23.16 -19.00
N ASN A 165 -4.06 -23.04 -19.85
CA ASN A 165 -3.63 -21.74 -20.37
C ASN A 165 -4.77 -20.98 -21.08
N GLY A 166 -5.61 -21.70 -21.84
CA GLY A 166 -6.82 -21.11 -22.44
C GLY A 166 -7.81 -20.61 -21.38
N MET A 167 -8.11 -21.41 -20.35
CA MET A 167 -8.99 -21.01 -19.25
C MET A 167 -8.45 -19.80 -18.47
N LEU A 168 -7.12 -19.73 -18.27
CA LEU A 168 -6.44 -18.62 -17.61
C LEU A 168 -6.44 -17.33 -18.45
N ALA A 169 -6.48 -17.46 -19.78
CA ALA A 169 -6.56 -16.35 -20.72
C ALA A 169 -8.00 -15.80 -20.87
N ASP A 170 -9.02 -16.52 -20.40
CA ASP A 170 -10.40 -16.04 -20.47
C ASP A 170 -10.56 -14.68 -19.76
N PRO A 171 -11.32 -13.72 -20.33
CA PRO A 171 -11.49 -12.38 -19.75
C PRO A 171 -11.99 -12.37 -18.30
N ALA A 172 -12.90 -13.28 -17.95
CA ALA A 172 -13.41 -13.42 -16.58
C ALA A 172 -12.32 -13.89 -15.60
N ALA A 173 -11.47 -14.84 -16.03
CA ALA A 173 -10.35 -15.32 -15.22
C ALA A 173 -9.24 -14.26 -15.08
N ARG A 174 -9.01 -13.44 -16.11
CA ARG A 174 -8.10 -12.29 -16.04
C ARG A 174 -8.59 -11.21 -15.09
N SER A 175 -9.88 -10.88 -15.15
CA SER A 175 -10.48 -9.87 -14.29
C SER A 175 -10.38 -10.19 -12.81
N GLY A 176 -10.46 -11.47 -12.43
CA GLY A 176 -10.26 -11.90 -11.04
C GLY A 176 -8.82 -11.78 -10.52
N ARG A 177 -7.85 -11.45 -11.39
CA ARG A 177 -6.41 -11.38 -11.06
C ARG A 177 -5.87 -9.96 -10.98
N VAL A 178 -6.68 -8.96 -11.31
CA VAL A 178 -6.28 -7.54 -11.34
C VAL A 178 -6.94 -6.81 -10.18
N PHE A 179 -6.13 -6.28 -9.29
CA PHE A 179 -6.55 -5.46 -8.16
C PHE A 179 -6.12 -4.02 -8.42
N ASP A 180 -7.08 -3.20 -8.80
CA ASP A 180 -6.88 -1.77 -9.02
C ASP A 180 -7.03 -1.02 -7.69
N VAL A 181 -5.91 -0.61 -7.12
CA VAL A 181 -5.88 -0.02 -5.77
C VAL A 181 -6.68 1.27 -5.74
N VAL A 182 -6.63 2.08 -6.80
CA VAL A 182 -7.36 3.35 -6.87
C VAL A 182 -8.87 3.08 -6.91
N ALA A 183 -9.31 2.16 -7.76
CA ALA A 183 -10.73 1.81 -7.85
C ALA A 183 -11.26 1.19 -6.55
N ILE A 184 -10.49 0.28 -5.95
CA ILE A 184 -10.80 -0.36 -4.65
C ILE A 184 -10.95 0.70 -3.56
N MET A 185 -10.01 1.64 -3.47
CA MET A 185 -10.05 2.71 -2.47
C MET A 185 -11.21 3.69 -2.64
N ASN A 186 -11.63 3.92 -3.89
CA ASN A 186 -12.75 4.80 -4.22
C ASN A 186 -14.10 4.06 -4.24
N GLY A 187 -14.12 2.73 -4.06
CA GLY A 187 -15.32 1.92 -4.18
C GLY A 187 -15.92 1.92 -5.58
N THR A 188 -15.09 2.11 -6.62
CA THR A 188 -15.51 2.17 -8.02
C THR A 188 -15.15 0.88 -8.77
N ARG A 189 -15.75 0.70 -9.95
CA ARG A 189 -15.38 -0.39 -10.85
C ARG A 189 -14.07 -0.05 -11.55
N SER A 190 -13.12 -0.99 -11.54
CA SER A 190 -11.88 -0.85 -12.29
C SER A 190 -12.11 -0.93 -13.80
N GLU A 191 -11.48 -0.01 -14.52
CA GLU A 191 -11.35 -0.03 -15.98
C GLU A 191 -10.26 -0.99 -16.47
N HIS A 192 -9.29 -1.32 -15.60
CA HIS A 192 -8.14 -2.17 -15.90
C HIS A 192 -8.40 -3.67 -15.72
N ALA A 193 -9.55 -4.06 -15.15
CA ALA A 193 -9.84 -5.46 -14.84
C ALA A 193 -9.73 -6.39 -16.06
N ALA A 194 -10.13 -5.94 -17.25
CA ALA A 194 -10.13 -6.76 -18.46
C ALA A 194 -8.84 -6.64 -19.30
N GLN A 195 -7.81 -5.95 -18.79
CA GLN A 195 -6.61 -5.64 -19.57
C GLN A 195 -5.77 -6.90 -19.88
N GLU A 196 -5.18 -6.94 -21.07
CA GLU A 196 -4.44 -8.13 -21.55
C GLU A 196 -2.93 -8.09 -21.25
N GLY A 197 -2.39 -6.90 -21.07
CA GLY A 197 -0.97 -6.66 -20.84
C GLY A 197 -0.76 -5.52 -19.87
N PHE A 198 0.36 -5.53 -19.15
CA PHE A 198 0.65 -4.61 -18.06
C PHE A 198 2.04 -4.02 -18.21
N ASP A 199 2.14 -2.73 -17.90
CA ASP A 199 3.42 -2.06 -17.74
C ASP A 199 3.88 -2.28 -16.30
N TRP A 200 4.74 -3.28 -16.12
CA TRP A 200 5.24 -3.70 -14.81
C TRP A 200 6.10 -2.61 -14.16
N ILE A 201 5.84 -2.34 -12.89
CA ILE A 201 6.61 -1.41 -12.06
C ILE A 201 7.15 -2.11 -10.82
N GLY A 202 8.27 -1.63 -10.28
CA GLY A 202 8.82 -2.12 -9.02
C GLY A 202 7.98 -1.67 -7.81
N TYR A 203 8.23 -2.29 -6.65
CA TYR A 203 7.58 -1.91 -5.40
C TYR A 203 7.93 -0.48 -4.95
N ASP A 204 9.13 -0.02 -5.27
CA ASP A 204 9.59 1.35 -5.05
C ASP A 204 8.73 2.36 -5.81
N GLU A 205 8.52 2.14 -7.10
CA GLU A 205 7.70 3.02 -7.93
C GLU A 205 6.22 2.95 -7.54
N PHE A 206 5.72 1.76 -7.21
CA PHE A 206 4.37 1.58 -6.70
C PHE A 206 4.16 2.35 -5.39
N GLY A 207 5.08 2.19 -4.42
CA GLY A 207 5.04 2.91 -3.14
C GLY A 207 5.08 4.42 -3.35
N ARG A 208 6.00 4.92 -4.19
CA ARG A 208 6.13 6.34 -4.52
C ARG A 208 4.84 6.93 -5.09
N ARG A 209 4.20 6.21 -6.03
CA ARG A 209 2.94 6.65 -6.67
C ARG A 209 1.72 6.58 -5.76
N PHE A 210 1.74 5.72 -4.76
CA PHE A 210 0.66 5.60 -3.80
C PHE A 210 0.54 6.83 -2.89
N PHE A 211 1.66 7.49 -2.57
CA PHE A 211 1.68 8.63 -1.64
C PHE A 211 0.81 9.82 -2.08
N PRO A 212 0.93 10.36 -3.30
CA PRO A 212 0.08 11.48 -3.74
C PRO A 212 -1.40 11.13 -3.84
N LEU A 213 -1.76 9.84 -3.96
CA LEU A 213 -3.16 9.38 -3.91
C LEU A 213 -3.76 9.52 -2.51
N ILE A 214 -2.96 9.25 -1.47
CA ILE A 214 -3.42 9.26 -0.08
C ILE A 214 -3.27 10.62 0.57
N VAL A 215 -2.13 11.26 0.34
CA VAL A 215 -1.74 12.53 0.95
C VAL A 215 -2.01 13.64 -0.04
N THR A 216 -3.27 14.03 -0.14
CA THR A 216 -3.69 15.16 -0.98
C THR A 216 -3.64 16.45 -0.18
N ARG A 217 -3.52 17.59 -0.89
CA ARG A 217 -3.55 18.91 -0.27
C ARG A 217 -4.81 19.14 0.53
N GLU A 218 -5.97 18.73 0.02
CA GLU A 218 -7.27 18.90 0.67
C GLU A 218 -7.30 18.19 2.02
N ARG A 219 -6.82 16.93 2.07
CA ARG A 219 -6.77 16.16 3.32
C ARG A 219 -5.81 16.78 4.34
N VAL A 220 -4.65 17.24 3.88
CA VAL A 220 -3.70 17.91 4.77
C VAL A 220 -4.29 19.23 5.27
N LEU A 221 -4.98 19.98 4.41
CA LEU A 221 -5.65 21.23 4.75
C LEU A 221 -6.72 20.99 5.83
N ASP A 222 -7.62 20.02 5.63
CA ASP A 222 -8.69 19.67 6.58
C ASP A 222 -8.14 19.38 7.99
N VAL A 223 -6.98 18.71 8.08
CA VAL A 223 -6.33 18.39 9.35
C VAL A 223 -5.73 19.65 10.00
N VAL A 224 -5.05 20.51 9.22
CA VAL A 224 -4.39 21.70 9.78
C VAL A 224 -5.36 22.83 10.08
N GLU A 225 -6.51 22.92 9.41
CA GLU A 225 -7.55 23.92 9.73
C GLU A 225 -8.06 23.78 11.17
N GLY A 226 -8.03 22.55 11.73
CA GLY A 226 -8.31 22.29 13.14
C GLY A 226 -7.30 22.90 14.14
N LEU A 227 -6.25 23.55 13.66
CA LEU A 227 -5.33 24.36 14.47
C LEU A 227 -5.87 25.78 14.72
N ALA A 228 -6.73 26.29 13.84
CA ALA A 228 -7.27 27.64 13.97
C ALA A 228 -8.06 27.82 15.27
N GLY A 229 -7.90 28.97 15.92
CA GLY A 229 -8.56 29.30 17.17
C GLY A 229 -7.92 28.69 18.43
N ARG A 230 -6.89 27.84 18.31
CA ARG A 230 -6.17 27.32 19.48
C ARG A 230 -5.43 28.44 20.21
N ALA A 231 -5.53 28.42 21.53
CA ALA A 231 -4.81 29.37 22.38
C ALA A 231 -3.33 28.99 22.48
N ILE A 232 -2.45 29.99 22.46
CA ILE A 232 -1.03 29.88 22.74
C ILE A 232 -0.75 30.68 24.01
N GLU A 233 -0.23 30.00 25.02
CA GLU A 233 0.28 30.67 26.22
C GLU A 233 1.76 30.36 26.37
N VAL A 234 2.55 31.42 26.48
CA VAL A 234 3.95 31.32 26.89
C VAL A 234 4.06 32.01 28.23
N GLY A 235 4.43 31.22 29.24
CA GLY A 235 4.47 31.64 30.65
C GLY A 235 5.40 32.85 30.90
N PRO A 236 5.43 33.38 32.13
CA PRO A 236 6.22 34.56 32.44
C PRO A 236 7.72 34.30 32.21
N LEU A 237 8.30 34.98 31.20
CA LEU A 237 9.71 34.89 30.83
C LEU A 237 10.49 36.02 31.49
N ARG A 238 11.60 35.70 32.15
CA ARG A 238 12.53 36.73 32.60
C ARG A 238 13.45 37.15 31.47
N THR A 239 13.56 38.46 31.23
CA THR A 239 14.42 39.03 30.18
C THR A 239 15.01 40.38 30.59
N GLY A 240 15.88 40.93 29.74
CA GLY A 240 16.62 42.16 29.97
C GLY A 240 17.88 41.97 30.82
N PRO A 241 18.68 43.05 31.02
CA PRO A 241 19.87 43.01 31.85
C PRO A 241 19.53 42.55 33.27
N ARG A 242 20.24 41.53 33.79
CA ARG A 242 20.01 40.93 35.11
C ARG A 242 18.59 40.37 35.33
N GLU A 243 17.90 39.92 34.28
CA GLU A 243 16.55 39.34 34.39
C GLU A 243 15.49 40.30 34.96
N ALA A 244 15.69 41.60 34.80
CA ALA A 244 14.88 42.64 35.44
C ALA A 244 13.48 42.84 34.85
N ALA A 245 13.11 42.13 33.77
CA ALA A 245 11.81 42.23 33.10
C ALA A 245 11.09 40.89 33.10
N THR A 246 9.78 40.88 33.30
CA THR A 246 8.93 39.68 33.14
C THR A 246 8.02 39.82 31.93
N VAL A 247 7.93 38.81 31.07
CA VAL A 247 7.14 38.83 29.84
C VAL A 247 6.09 37.72 29.87
N GLY A 248 4.81 38.09 29.87
CA GLY A 248 3.70 37.16 29.64
C GLY A 248 3.23 37.25 28.19
N VAL A 249 2.97 36.12 27.56
CA VAL A 249 2.45 36.05 26.19
C VAL A 249 1.17 35.22 26.18
N ARG A 250 0.12 35.78 25.61
CA ARG A 250 -1.09 35.05 25.23
C ARG A 250 -1.33 35.25 23.76
N GLY A 251 -1.97 34.30 23.10
CA GLY A 251 -2.28 34.45 21.70
C GLY A 251 -3.22 33.39 21.17
N THR A 252 -3.53 33.53 19.89
CA THR A 252 -4.46 32.64 19.20
C THR A 252 -3.91 32.33 17.81
N VAL A 253 -3.93 31.05 17.46
CA VAL A 253 -3.63 30.58 16.11
C VAL A 253 -4.71 31.07 15.15
N ARG A 254 -4.32 31.72 14.06
CA ARG A 254 -5.21 32.12 12.96
C ARG A 254 -5.30 30.99 11.93
N MET A 255 -6.09 31.21 10.87
CA MET A 255 -6.25 30.21 9.82
C MET A 255 -4.91 29.89 9.14
N PRO A 256 -4.43 28.64 9.18
CA PRO A 256 -3.19 28.26 8.52
C PRO A 256 -3.29 28.37 7.00
N ARG A 257 -2.14 28.54 6.35
CA ARG A 257 -2.03 28.59 4.88
C ARG A 257 -1.17 27.44 4.39
N LEU A 258 -1.70 26.66 3.46
CA LEU A 258 -1.04 25.48 2.90
C LEU A 258 -0.78 25.67 1.39
N SER A 259 0.47 25.49 0.99
CA SER A 259 0.89 25.45 -0.42
C SER A 259 1.65 24.16 -0.73
N GLU A 260 1.39 23.59 -1.90
CA GLU A 260 2.16 22.45 -2.42
C GLU A 260 3.58 22.88 -2.78
N ARG A 261 4.56 22.03 -2.47
CA ARG A 261 5.87 22.14 -3.12
C ARG A 261 5.83 21.40 -4.44
N VAL A 262 6.25 22.09 -5.50
CA VAL A 262 6.55 21.44 -6.78
C VAL A 262 7.85 20.66 -6.58
N SER A 263 7.73 19.38 -6.25
CA SER A 263 8.83 18.43 -6.05
C SER A 263 8.37 17.06 -6.52
N ASP A 264 9.25 16.30 -7.17
CA ASP A 264 8.92 14.98 -7.71
C ASP A 264 8.85 13.90 -6.62
N ASP A 265 9.55 14.09 -5.48
CA ASP A 265 9.61 13.16 -4.35
C ASP A 265 10.39 13.78 -3.17
N PRO A 266 9.97 13.66 -1.89
CA PRO A 266 8.67 13.19 -1.36
C PRO A 266 7.53 14.19 -1.50
N VAL A 267 6.29 13.70 -1.32
CA VAL A 267 5.10 14.55 -1.21
C VAL A 267 5.28 15.51 -0.03
N ALA A 268 5.35 16.80 -0.33
CA ALA A 268 5.67 17.82 0.65
C ALA A 268 4.84 19.10 0.48
N PHE A 269 4.59 19.78 1.59
CA PHE A 269 3.83 21.01 1.65
C PHE A 269 4.53 22.05 2.52
N ASP A 270 4.41 23.31 2.11
CA ASP A 270 4.74 24.45 2.96
C ASP A 270 3.49 24.87 3.73
N LEU A 271 3.60 24.93 5.06
CA LEU A 271 2.56 25.37 5.98
C LEU A 271 3.01 26.65 6.68
N SER A 272 2.23 27.72 6.54
CA SER A 272 2.39 28.94 7.33
C SER A 272 1.31 28.98 8.42
N ILE A 273 1.73 29.05 9.68
CA ILE A 273 0.84 29.21 10.82
C ILE A 273 0.93 30.66 11.33
N PRO A 274 -0.05 31.51 10.99
CA PRO A 274 -0.15 32.85 11.56
C PRO A 274 -0.65 32.79 13.00
N VAL A 275 0.01 33.54 13.90
CA VAL A 275 -0.32 33.63 15.31
C VAL A 275 -0.38 35.08 15.74
N ALA A 276 -1.50 35.48 16.34
CA ALA A 276 -1.64 36.79 16.97
C ALA A 276 -1.29 36.67 18.45
N LEU A 277 -0.34 37.47 18.93
CA LEU A 277 0.12 37.49 20.31
C LEU A 277 -0.17 38.84 20.98
N GLU A 278 -0.70 38.78 22.20
CA GLU A 278 -0.71 39.85 23.19
C GLU A 278 0.42 39.61 24.19
N ILE A 279 1.30 40.60 24.31
CA ILE A 279 2.52 40.49 25.10
C ILE A 279 2.49 41.57 26.18
N THR A 280 2.65 41.16 27.43
CA THR A 280 2.78 42.06 28.58
C THR A 280 4.21 41.99 29.10
N VAL A 281 4.93 43.10 29.06
CA VAL A 281 6.30 43.24 29.57
C VAL A 281 6.28 44.11 30.82
N ASP A 282 6.55 43.52 31.97
CA ASP A 282 6.66 44.21 33.25
C ASP A 282 8.12 44.59 33.53
N VAL A 283 8.41 45.89 33.51
CA VAL A 283 9.68 46.50 33.93
C VAL A 283 9.34 47.66 34.84
N LEU A 284 9.21 47.40 36.15
CA LEU A 284 8.68 48.34 37.16
C LEU A 284 7.19 48.71 37.00
N LYS A 285 6.67 48.71 35.77
CA LYS A 285 5.26 48.80 35.38
C LYS A 285 5.00 47.96 34.13
N ALA A 286 3.78 47.44 34.02
CA ALA A 286 3.32 46.68 32.85
C ALA A 286 3.24 47.56 31.59
N ASN A 287 3.81 47.06 30.49
CA ASN A 287 3.72 47.62 29.14
C ASN A 287 3.13 46.56 28.20
N HIS A 288 2.26 46.97 27.27
CA HIS A 288 1.57 46.07 26.36
C HIS A 288 2.12 46.19 24.93
N TYR A 289 2.23 45.06 24.26
CA TYR A 289 2.65 44.94 22.87
C TYR A 289 1.74 43.94 22.17
N ARG A 290 1.57 44.11 20.86
CA ARG A 290 0.99 43.09 19.99
C ARG A 290 2.08 42.56 19.08
N ALA A 291 2.08 41.26 18.83
CA ALA A 291 2.93 40.68 17.80
C ALA A 291 2.12 39.82 16.83
N GLU A 292 2.45 39.94 15.56
CA GLU A 292 2.02 39.00 14.52
C GLU A 292 3.21 38.08 14.24
N VAL A 293 3.01 36.79 14.41
CA VAL A 293 4.04 35.77 14.24
C VAL A 293 3.65 34.85 13.10
N GLU A 294 4.54 34.65 12.14
CA GLU A 294 4.38 33.65 11.08
C GLU A 294 5.38 32.52 11.31
N ILE A 295 4.84 31.31 11.49
CA ILE A 295 5.62 30.10 11.75
C ILE A 295 5.64 29.27 10.46
N PRO A 296 6.74 29.25 9.72
CA PRO A 296 6.88 28.38 8.55
C PRO A 296 7.21 26.95 9.00
N LEU A 297 6.52 25.98 8.41
CA LEU A 297 6.74 24.55 8.61
C LEU A 297 6.78 23.85 7.26
N VAL A 298 7.58 22.79 7.18
CA VAL A 298 7.61 21.88 6.04
C VAL A 298 7.00 20.57 6.48
N LEU A 299 5.93 20.17 5.82
CA LEU A 299 5.25 18.90 6.01
C LEU A 299 5.79 17.93 4.95
N VAL A 300 6.29 16.77 5.35
CA VAL A 300 6.81 15.74 4.44
C VAL A 300 6.12 14.42 4.75
N ALA A 301 5.44 13.84 3.76
CA ALA A 301 4.89 12.50 3.91
C ALA A 301 6.00 11.46 3.81
N ARG A 302 6.10 10.57 4.81
CA ARG A 302 7.13 9.53 4.87
C ARG A 302 6.52 8.19 5.23
N ALA A 303 7.05 7.12 4.63
CA ALA A 303 6.67 5.75 4.95
C ALA A 303 7.29 5.33 6.28
N ALA A 304 6.51 4.65 7.11
CA ALA A 304 6.96 4.07 8.36
C ALA A 304 6.37 2.68 8.60
N ASP A 305 7.04 1.93 9.45
CA ASP A 305 6.61 0.61 9.93
C ASP A 305 5.32 0.70 10.78
N PRO A 306 4.39 -0.28 10.69
CA PRO A 306 4.41 -1.44 9.78
C PRO A 306 3.98 -1.10 8.34
N LEU A 307 2.99 -0.22 8.18
CA LEU A 307 2.48 0.31 6.90
C LEU A 307 1.79 1.65 7.17
N LEU A 308 2.55 2.58 7.73
CA LEU A 308 2.10 3.91 8.09
C LEU A 308 2.60 4.95 7.09
N ILE A 309 1.76 5.95 6.83
CA ILE A 309 2.20 7.20 6.22
C ILE A 309 2.14 8.27 7.30
N VAL A 310 3.31 8.82 7.67
CA VAL A 310 3.40 9.86 8.70
C VAL A 310 3.76 11.18 8.04
N ILE A 311 3.02 12.23 8.36
CA ILE A 311 3.38 13.60 8.00
C ILE A 311 4.46 14.07 8.99
N ASP A 312 5.71 13.85 8.59
CA ASP A 312 6.89 14.31 9.30
C ASP A 312 7.01 15.84 9.17
N VAL A 313 7.31 16.49 10.29
CA VAL A 313 7.39 17.94 10.36
C VAL A 313 8.66 18.30 11.10
N ALA A 314 9.59 18.91 10.38
CA ALA A 314 10.80 19.41 10.98
C ALA A 314 10.44 20.50 12.01
N PRO A 315 10.96 20.44 13.26
CA PRO A 315 10.76 21.51 14.22
C PRO A 315 11.22 22.86 13.64
N PRO A 316 10.46 23.95 13.84
CA PRO A 316 10.82 25.24 13.27
C PRO A 316 12.13 25.74 13.85
N ASP A 317 12.97 26.33 12.99
CA ASP A 317 14.13 27.10 13.42
C ASP A 317 13.65 28.48 13.92
N PRO A 318 14.01 28.91 15.15
CA PRO A 318 13.71 30.26 15.62
C PRO A 318 14.09 31.38 14.64
N HIS A 319 15.15 31.18 13.84
CA HIS A 319 15.61 32.17 12.86
C HIS A 319 14.69 32.32 11.64
N THR A 320 13.83 31.33 11.36
CA THR A 320 12.87 31.38 10.24
C THR A 320 11.51 31.93 10.66
N ILE A 321 11.26 32.09 11.96
CA ILE A 321 10.00 32.63 12.48
C ILE A 321 10.00 34.15 12.31
N ALA A 322 9.07 34.66 11.51
CA ALA A 322 8.89 36.09 11.34
C ALA A 322 8.07 36.65 12.52
N VAL A 323 8.57 37.69 13.17
CA VAL A 323 7.90 38.37 14.29
C VAL A 323 7.81 39.85 13.98
N ASP A 324 6.58 40.33 13.74
CA ASP A 324 6.28 41.75 13.64
C ASP A 324 5.73 42.24 14.98
N LEU A 325 6.41 43.20 15.62
CA LEU A 325 6.12 43.66 16.97
C LEU A 325 5.65 45.11 16.95
N HIS A 326 4.46 45.35 17.49
CA HIS A 326 3.83 46.65 17.60
C HIS A 326 3.69 47.06 19.07
N ALA A 327 4.30 48.18 19.42
CA ALA A 327 4.24 48.76 20.76
C ALA A 327 2.96 49.57 21.00
N GLU A 328 2.23 49.26 22.07
CA GLU A 328 1.07 50.05 22.48
C GLU A 328 1.50 51.20 23.40
N GLY A 329 1.45 52.42 22.87
CA GLY A 329 1.75 53.64 23.61
C GLY A 329 3.19 54.13 23.51
N TRP A 330 3.40 55.37 23.96
CA TRP A 330 4.65 56.10 23.74
C TRP A 330 5.85 55.56 24.54
N ARG A 331 5.63 55.01 25.75
CA ARG A 331 6.70 54.43 26.59
C ARG A 331 7.26 53.14 26.02
N ALA A 332 6.39 52.29 25.49
CA ALA A 332 6.77 51.04 24.84
C ALA A 332 7.62 51.30 23.58
N ARG A 333 7.34 52.38 22.83
CA ARG A 333 8.17 52.83 21.69
C ARG A 333 9.55 53.34 22.12
N ALA A 334 9.62 54.04 23.26
CA ALA A 334 10.88 54.60 23.78
C ALA A 334 11.86 53.54 24.34
N LEU A 335 11.37 52.35 24.72
CA LEU A 335 12.19 51.28 25.32
C LEU A 335 13.05 50.49 24.32
N GLY A 336 12.87 50.70 23.00
CA GLY A 336 13.88 50.68 21.93
C GLY A 336 14.84 49.49 21.73
N ARG A 337 14.95 48.49 22.61
CA ARG A 337 15.79 47.29 22.44
C ARG A 337 15.02 46.15 21.79
N VAL A 338 14.36 46.45 20.67
CA VAL A 338 13.40 45.58 19.97
C VAL A 338 14.05 44.30 19.39
N GLY A 339 15.35 44.31 19.10
CA GLY A 339 16.05 43.15 18.51
C GLY A 339 16.05 41.88 19.36
N ASN A 340 16.38 42.00 20.67
CA ASN A 340 16.44 40.84 21.57
C ASN A 340 15.05 40.24 21.87
N ILE A 341 14.01 41.08 21.95
CA ILE A 341 12.66 40.62 22.30
C ILE A 341 12.09 39.76 21.17
N ARG A 342 12.29 40.14 19.90
CA ARG A 342 11.83 39.35 18.74
C ARG A 342 12.47 37.96 18.70
N GLN A 343 13.78 37.87 18.91
CA GLN A 343 14.51 36.59 18.95
C GLN A 343 14.02 35.70 20.09
N GLN A 344 13.75 36.27 21.27
CA GLN A 344 13.21 35.52 22.40
C GLN A 344 11.78 35.02 22.14
N ILE A 345 10.91 35.85 21.57
CA ILE A 345 9.55 35.42 21.18
C ILE A 345 9.66 34.26 20.18
N ALA A 346 10.47 34.40 19.13
CA ALA A 346 10.66 33.36 18.13
C ALA A 346 11.18 32.05 18.75
N ALA A 347 12.20 32.11 19.62
CA ALA A 347 12.74 30.92 20.29
C ALA A 347 11.71 30.21 21.18
N GLN A 348 10.85 30.97 21.87
CA GLN A 348 9.83 30.40 22.74
C GLN A 348 8.66 29.82 21.95
N VAL A 349 8.21 30.52 20.92
CA VAL A 349 7.21 29.98 19.98
C VAL A 349 7.73 28.68 19.36
N ALA A 350 8.98 28.65 18.89
CA ALA A 350 9.60 27.43 18.37
C ALA A 350 9.64 26.29 19.40
N ALA A 351 9.93 26.58 20.66
CA ALA A 351 9.95 25.58 21.74
C ALA A 351 8.55 25.02 22.04
N VAL A 352 7.52 25.88 22.05
CA VAL A 352 6.12 25.44 22.20
C VAL A 352 5.70 24.57 21.03
N VAL A 353 5.93 25.04 19.80
CA VAL A 353 5.60 24.28 18.58
C VAL A 353 6.33 22.93 18.57
N ARG A 354 7.61 22.87 18.93
CA ARG A 354 8.37 21.62 19.02
C ARG A 354 7.74 20.62 19.98
N ARG A 355 7.20 21.09 21.11
CA ARG A 355 6.52 20.23 22.08
C ARG A 355 5.20 19.71 21.52
N GLU A 356 4.43 20.55 20.83
CA GLU A 356 3.19 20.13 20.16
C GLU A 356 3.47 19.14 19.02
N LEU A 357 4.57 19.32 18.29
CA LEU A 357 5.02 18.42 17.22
C LEU A 357 5.65 17.11 17.71
N ALA A 358 5.87 16.94 19.02
CA ALA A 358 6.45 15.71 19.56
C ALA A 358 5.50 14.52 19.45
N ASP A 359 4.18 14.77 19.41
CA ASP A 359 3.16 13.75 19.15
C ASP A 359 2.81 13.69 17.65
N ALA A 360 2.96 12.50 17.05
CA ALA A 360 2.65 12.24 15.64
C ALA A 360 1.28 11.57 15.44
N SER A 361 0.54 11.25 16.51
CA SER A 361 -0.72 10.49 16.45
C SER A 361 -1.75 11.09 15.50
N GLY A 362 -1.95 12.41 15.54
CA GLY A 362 -2.87 13.14 14.67
C GLY A 362 -2.38 13.34 13.22
N ARG A 363 -1.18 12.85 12.90
CA ARG A 363 -0.49 13.03 11.60
C ARG A 363 -0.10 11.71 10.95
N THR A 364 -0.66 10.62 11.44
CA THR A 364 -0.36 9.25 11.00
C THR A 364 -1.57 8.66 10.29
N ILE A 365 -1.34 8.10 9.11
CA ILE A 365 -2.33 7.37 8.34
C ILE A 365 -1.96 5.89 8.41
N ASP A 366 -2.85 5.10 8.98
CA ASP A 366 -2.75 3.65 9.01
C ASP A 366 -3.31 3.05 7.70
N VAL A 367 -2.41 2.52 6.87
CA VAL A 367 -2.78 1.97 5.56
C VAL A 367 -3.31 0.54 5.70
N GLU A 368 -2.79 -0.26 6.63
CA GLU A 368 -3.30 -1.61 6.93
C GLU A 368 -4.77 -1.56 7.36
N ALA A 369 -5.09 -0.73 8.36
CA ALA A 369 -6.45 -0.56 8.85
C ALA A 369 -7.40 0.00 7.76
N ARG A 370 -6.86 0.63 6.71
CA ARG A 370 -7.65 1.08 5.56
C ARG A 370 -7.86 -0.04 4.55
N LEU A 371 -6.87 -0.89 4.30
CA LEU A 371 -6.99 -2.06 3.44
C LEU A 371 -7.95 -3.10 4.02
N ASP A 372 -7.93 -3.32 5.34
CA ASP A 372 -8.79 -4.31 6.02
C ASP A 372 -10.30 -3.97 5.95
N ARG A 373 -10.63 -2.72 5.66
CA ARG A 373 -12.02 -2.26 5.50
C ARG A 373 -12.59 -2.54 4.10
N ILE A 374 -11.81 -3.11 3.19
CA ILE A 374 -12.16 -3.32 1.78
C ILE A 374 -12.02 -4.80 1.42
#